data_AF-A0A6I8VX44-F1
#
_entry.id   AF-A0A6I8VX44-F1
#
_cell.length_a   1.000
_cell.length_b   1.000
_cell.length_c   1.000
_cell.angle_alpha   90.00
_cell.angle_beta   90.00
_cell.angle_gamma   90.00
#
_symmetry.space_group_name_H-M   'P 1'
#
loop_
_entity.id
_entity.type
_entity.pdbx_description
1 polymer ?
#
loop_
_entity_poly.entity_id
_entity_poly.type
_entity_poly.pdbx_seq_one_letter_code
_entity_poly.pdbx_strand_id
1 'polypeptide(L)'
;MELNTGHWLMVSVDCQAITEYLEMRFHSVIRSIASFMFILDEILFLPFIVYVPALALNQVSGINLHVIAVVIVVVCVFYTFVGGIKAVVHTDAWQVLVMFLSVLAVAVLATYYADGWDALFDDASKGGRLIFTNTNPSPYVRHTVWSVLIGGFSYWTSFNAVNQTMVQRYMSLPSLKKARASMAIFTIGVAAFVSVCCYVGLLIFQMYKDCDPLSSGLITHDDQLLPLFVVQSVGHIYGMPGLFIAGIFGAALSSLSVVLNSTSLVILEDIVRGCFKMKPSERASTILVKSTIIVLGFVAISLVFVLEQLSGILSICTSMTAIAAGTTFGLFTLGMLVPWANTVGTAVGGIASALLAGWISFGTQFTIAAGELNSQKLPISVEGCVGNVTMPQNIWVDEEQVFPLYRLSYHWINPIGVATAILVGALVSLVTKPTEMKSLDPDVISPVIHRFLPKDCFQGRNLHAQAHKNLLNSST
;
A
#
# COMPACT_ATOMS: atom_id res chain seq x y z
N MET A 1 0.11 -42.55 6.11
CA MET A 1 0.53 -41.40 6.95
C MET A 1 1.14 -40.37 6.00
N GLU A 2 0.28 -39.73 5.21
CA GLU A 2 0.64 -38.55 4.40
C GLU A 2 -0.34 -37.47 4.85
N LEU A 3 0.20 -36.51 5.60
CA LEU A 3 -0.50 -35.31 6.04
C LEU A 3 -0.81 -34.47 4.80
N ASN A 4 -2.04 -34.58 4.29
CA ASN A 4 -2.59 -33.66 3.31
C ASN A 4 -2.97 -32.34 4.02
N THR A 5 -1.99 -31.67 4.64
CA THR A 5 -2.08 -30.41 5.40
C THR A 5 -2.21 -29.17 4.49
N GLY A 6 -2.90 -29.32 3.36
CA GLY A 6 -2.93 -28.32 2.29
C GLY A 6 -4.19 -27.46 2.19
N HIS A 7 -5.22 -27.71 2.99
CA HIS A 7 -6.43 -26.88 3.00
C HIS A 7 -6.26 -25.74 4.01
N TRP A 8 -5.90 -24.57 3.50
CA TRP A 8 -5.77 -23.33 4.28
C TRP A 8 -7.11 -22.59 4.34
N LEU A 9 -7.36 -21.93 5.46
CA LEU A 9 -8.53 -21.11 5.83
C LEU A 9 -9.32 -20.45 4.68
N MET A 10 -8.63 -19.81 3.72
CA MET A 10 -9.28 -19.04 2.65
C MET A 10 -9.59 -19.85 1.38
N VAL A 11 -8.99 -21.04 1.22
CA VAL A 11 -9.21 -21.90 0.04
C VAL A 11 -10.28 -22.97 0.32
N SER A 12 -10.51 -23.31 1.59
CA SER A 12 -11.58 -24.23 2.01
C SER A 12 -12.95 -23.59 2.08
N VAL A 13 -13.01 -22.25 2.15
CA VAL A 13 -14.26 -21.50 2.14
C VAL A 13 -14.29 -20.72 0.84
N ASP A 14 -15.30 -20.92 0.00
CA ASP A 14 -15.49 -20.21 -1.28
C ASP A 14 -15.80 -18.71 -1.05
N CYS A 15 -14.89 -17.98 -0.39
CA CYS A 15 -15.05 -16.57 -0.08
C CYS A 15 -14.67 -15.70 -1.27
N GLN A 16 -15.57 -14.81 -1.68
CA GLN A 16 -15.32 -13.86 -2.78
C GLN A 16 -14.58 -12.61 -2.28
N ALA A 17 -14.67 -12.31 -0.99
CA ALA A 17 -13.95 -11.22 -0.31
C ALA A 17 -13.27 -11.74 0.96
N ILE A 18 -12.05 -11.27 1.25
CA ILE A 18 -11.34 -11.71 2.45
C ILE A 18 -12.06 -11.31 3.74
N THR A 19 -12.82 -10.22 3.69
CA THR A 19 -13.64 -9.70 4.79
C THR A 19 -14.75 -10.68 5.22
N GLU A 20 -15.15 -11.62 4.38
CA GLU A 20 -16.09 -12.69 4.71
C GLU A 20 -15.54 -13.63 5.81
N TYR A 21 -14.22 -13.82 5.84
CA TYR A 21 -13.56 -14.52 6.95
C TYR A 21 -13.87 -13.86 8.31
N LEU A 22 -13.84 -12.53 8.38
CA LEU A 22 -14.12 -11.82 9.64
C LEU A 22 -15.59 -11.94 10.06
N GLU A 23 -16.50 -12.08 9.11
CA GLU A 23 -17.91 -12.36 9.40
C GLU A 23 -18.10 -13.76 9.95
N MET A 24 -17.49 -14.78 9.32
CA MET A 24 -17.54 -16.16 9.80
C MET A 24 -16.91 -16.32 11.19
N ARG A 25 -15.78 -15.65 11.43
CA ARG A 25 -15.06 -15.73 12.71
C ARG A 25 -15.77 -14.95 13.83
N PHE A 26 -16.40 -13.82 13.50
CA PHE A 26 -17.00 -12.93 14.48
C PHE A 26 -18.45 -12.62 14.14
N HIS A 27 -18.67 -11.54 13.40
CA HIS A 27 -19.99 -11.04 13.04
C HIS A 27 -19.86 -10.08 11.87
N SER A 28 -20.96 -9.82 11.17
CA SER A 28 -21.03 -8.87 10.05
C SER A 28 -20.53 -7.47 10.38
N VAL A 29 -20.55 -7.06 11.67
CA VAL A 29 -20.04 -5.76 12.11
C VAL A 29 -18.54 -5.64 11.89
N ILE A 30 -17.78 -6.72 12.13
CA ILE A 30 -16.32 -6.72 11.93
C ILE A 30 -15.98 -6.68 10.44
N ARG A 31 -16.75 -7.41 9.63
CA ARG A 31 -16.70 -7.31 8.17
C ARG A 31 -16.91 -5.86 7.73
N SER A 32 -17.98 -5.20 8.18
CA SER A 32 -18.27 -3.79 7.84
C SER A 32 -17.13 -2.83 8.22
N ILE A 33 -16.54 -2.99 9.41
CA ILE A 33 -15.39 -2.18 9.85
C ILE A 33 -14.21 -2.38 8.89
N ALA A 34 -13.85 -3.63 8.57
CA ALA A 34 -12.74 -3.91 7.68
C ALA A 34 -12.98 -3.39 6.25
N SER A 35 -14.19 -3.57 5.72
CA SER A 35 -14.58 -3.06 4.39
C SER A 35 -14.58 -1.53 4.34
N PHE A 36 -15.06 -0.86 5.40
CA PHE A 36 -15.00 0.59 5.49
C PHE A 36 -13.54 1.09 5.51
N MET A 37 -12.68 0.48 6.31
CA MET A 37 -11.26 0.84 6.36
C MET A 37 -10.57 0.63 5.00
N PHE A 38 -10.88 -0.47 4.30
CA PHE A 38 -10.38 -0.70 2.95
C PHE A 38 -10.86 0.39 1.96
N ILE A 39 -12.16 0.68 1.92
CA ILE A 39 -12.69 1.73 1.03
C ILE A 39 -12.06 3.10 1.34
N LEU A 40 -11.87 3.42 2.62
CA LEU A 40 -11.22 4.65 3.05
C LEU A 40 -9.76 4.71 2.57
N ASP A 41 -8.99 3.63 2.74
CA ASP A 41 -7.61 3.51 2.25
C ASP A 41 -7.52 3.84 0.76
N GLU A 42 -8.35 3.16 -0.03
CA GLU A 42 -8.35 3.26 -1.48
C GLU A 42 -8.77 4.67 -1.93
N ILE A 43 -9.77 5.30 -1.28
CA ILE A 43 -10.16 6.69 -1.57
C ILE A 43 -9.00 7.66 -1.28
N LEU A 44 -8.29 7.46 -0.17
CA LEU A 44 -7.14 8.30 0.18
C LEU A 44 -5.95 8.07 -0.75
N PHE A 45 -5.80 6.86 -1.29
CA PHE A 45 -4.71 6.48 -2.21
C PHE A 45 -4.95 6.93 -3.66
N LEU A 46 -6.20 6.99 -4.12
CA LEU A 46 -6.58 7.41 -5.49
C LEU A 46 -5.88 8.69 -6.01
N PRO A 47 -5.87 9.83 -5.29
CA PRO A 47 -5.24 11.04 -5.79
C PRO A 47 -3.73 10.88 -6.03
N PHE A 48 -3.04 10.05 -5.25
CA PHE A 48 -1.61 9.79 -5.41
C PHE A 48 -1.30 9.13 -6.75
N ILE A 49 -2.12 8.14 -7.11
CA ILE A 49 -1.97 7.41 -8.37
C ILE A 49 -2.17 8.36 -9.58
N VAL A 50 -3.06 9.35 -9.47
CA VAL A 50 -3.34 10.30 -10.56
C VAL A 50 -2.33 11.45 -10.59
N TYR A 51 -1.92 11.96 -9.43
CA TYR A 51 -1.08 13.15 -9.33
C TYR A 51 0.35 12.90 -9.80
N VAL A 52 0.99 11.81 -9.38
CA VAL A 52 2.39 11.50 -9.73
C VAL A 52 2.65 11.46 -11.25
N PRO A 53 1.90 10.69 -12.07
CA PRO A 53 2.05 10.74 -13.53
C PRO A 53 1.69 12.10 -14.12
N ALA A 54 0.68 12.79 -13.57
CA ALA A 54 0.28 14.11 -14.06
C ALA A 54 1.37 15.15 -13.83
N LEU A 55 2.02 15.13 -12.66
CA LEU A 55 3.18 15.94 -12.33
C LEU A 55 4.33 15.65 -13.30
N ALA A 56 4.66 14.38 -13.53
CA ALA A 56 5.74 14.00 -14.42
C ALA A 56 5.51 14.52 -15.85
N LEU A 57 4.32 14.34 -16.41
CA LEU A 57 4.03 14.84 -17.76
C LEU A 57 3.92 16.38 -17.79
N ASN A 58 3.42 17.02 -16.73
CA ASN A 58 3.41 18.47 -16.62
C ASN A 58 4.84 19.04 -16.69
N GLN A 59 5.81 18.42 -16.00
CA GLN A 59 7.20 18.86 -16.03
C GLN A 59 7.86 18.74 -17.41
N VAL A 60 7.54 17.68 -18.17
CA VAL A 60 8.14 17.44 -19.48
C VAL A 60 7.47 18.26 -20.59
N SER A 61 6.15 18.43 -20.53
CA SER A 61 5.36 19.00 -21.63
C SER A 61 4.86 20.43 -21.38
N GLY A 62 4.86 20.89 -20.12
CA GLY A 62 4.24 22.16 -19.72
C GLY A 62 2.70 22.15 -19.73
N ILE A 63 2.05 21.03 -20.09
CA ILE A 63 0.59 20.91 -20.09
C ILE A 63 0.08 21.04 -18.65
N ASN A 64 -1.03 21.77 -18.46
CA ASN A 64 -1.65 21.95 -17.15
C ASN A 64 -1.91 20.59 -16.43
N LEU A 65 -1.48 20.50 -15.17
CA LEU A 65 -1.56 19.29 -14.36
C LEU A 65 -2.99 18.74 -14.26
N HIS A 66 -3.99 19.60 -14.06
CA HIS A 66 -5.39 19.18 -13.93
C HIS A 66 -5.93 18.59 -15.23
N VAL A 67 -5.54 19.14 -16.39
CA VAL A 67 -5.93 18.58 -17.69
C VAL A 67 -5.38 17.16 -17.85
N ILE A 68 -4.12 16.95 -17.48
CA ILE A 68 -3.50 15.62 -17.52
C ILE A 68 -4.21 14.66 -16.56
N ALA A 69 -4.50 15.11 -15.33
CA ALA A 69 -5.21 14.31 -14.33
C ALA A 69 -6.60 13.86 -14.83
N VAL A 70 -7.36 14.77 -15.45
CA VAL A 70 -8.66 14.44 -16.06
C VAL A 70 -8.50 13.40 -17.17
N VAL A 71 -7.52 13.56 -18.05
CA VAL A 71 -7.26 12.61 -19.14
C VAL A 71 -6.92 11.22 -18.60
N ILE A 72 -6.04 11.13 -17.60
CA ILE A 72 -5.66 9.86 -16.95
C ILE A 72 -6.90 9.15 -16.41
N VAL A 73 -7.73 9.86 -15.66
CA VAL A 73 -8.93 9.27 -15.04
C VAL A 73 -9.95 8.87 -16.08
N VAL A 74 -10.23 9.70 -17.09
CA VAL A 74 -11.19 9.39 -18.15
C VAL A 74 -10.77 8.14 -18.93
N VAL A 75 -9.49 8.07 -19.33
CA VAL A 75 -8.95 6.89 -20.03
C VAL A 75 -9.06 5.65 -19.14
N CYS A 76 -8.67 5.77 -17.86
CA CYS A 76 -8.70 4.65 -16.93
C CYS A 76 -10.11 4.14 -16.66
N VAL A 77 -11.04 5.04 -16.37
CA VAL A 77 -12.45 4.72 -16.17
C VAL A 77 -13.02 4.05 -17.40
N PHE A 78 -12.74 4.55 -18.60
CA PHE A 78 -13.26 3.99 -19.85
C PHE A 78 -12.84 2.53 -20.05
N TYR A 79 -11.54 2.21 -20.00
CA TYR A 79 -11.12 0.82 -20.25
C TYR A 79 -11.48 -0.12 -19.09
N THR A 80 -11.52 0.37 -17.85
CA THR A 80 -11.95 -0.43 -16.69
C THR A 80 -13.45 -0.74 -16.79
N PHE A 81 -14.26 0.25 -17.20
CA PHE A 81 -15.71 0.11 -17.40
C PHE A 81 -16.06 -0.85 -18.53
N VAL A 82 -15.27 -0.85 -19.62
CA VAL A 82 -15.52 -1.70 -20.80
C VAL A 82 -14.95 -3.11 -20.62
N GLY A 83 -13.73 -3.24 -20.12
CA GLY A 83 -12.96 -4.48 -20.17
C GLY A 83 -13.14 -5.45 -19.01
N GLY A 84 -13.54 -4.95 -17.82
CA GLY A 84 -13.60 -5.77 -16.60
C GLY A 84 -12.24 -6.36 -16.20
N ILE A 85 -12.23 -7.21 -15.16
CA ILE A 85 -10.98 -7.66 -14.52
C ILE A 85 -10.03 -8.43 -15.47
N LYS A 86 -10.57 -9.18 -16.46
CA LYS A 86 -9.74 -9.95 -17.40
C LYS A 86 -8.94 -9.06 -18.34
N ALA A 87 -9.57 -8.00 -18.87
CA ALA A 87 -8.88 -7.06 -19.74
C ALA A 87 -7.83 -6.27 -18.96
N VAL A 88 -8.18 -5.83 -17.74
CA VAL A 88 -7.27 -5.11 -16.83
C VAL A 88 -6.01 -5.93 -16.55
N VAL A 89 -6.15 -7.22 -16.21
CA VAL A 89 -4.98 -8.08 -15.94
C VAL A 89 -4.10 -8.26 -17.18
N HIS A 90 -4.66 -8.26 -18.39
CA HIS A 90 -3.86 -8.35 -19.62
C HIS A 90 -3.10 -7.06 -19.91
N THR A 91 -3.73 -5.91 -19.73
CA THR A 91 -3.06 -4.60 -19.88
C THR A 91 -1.97 -4.41 -18.83
N ASP A 92 -2.22 -4.84 -17.59
CA ASP A 92 -1.26 -4.80 -16.48
C ASP A 92 0.05 -5.53 -16.84
N ALA A 93 -0.05 -6.70 -17.48
CA ALA A 93 1.12 -7.51 -17.85
C ALA A 93 2.07 -6.77 -18.80
N TRP A 94 1.52 -6.06 -19.79
CA TRP A 94 2.32 -5.24 -20.71
C TRP A 94 2.83 -3.96 -20.05
N GLN A 95 2.03 -3.33 -19.19
CA GLN A 95 2.42 -2.13 -18.46
C GLN A 95 3.62 -2.38 -17.54
N VAL A 96 3.65 -3.52 -16.84
CA VAL A 96 4.82 -3.91 -16.02
C VAL A 96 6.10 -3.99 -16.88
N LEU A 97 6.03 -4.57 -18.07
CA LEU A 97 7.19 -4.64 -18.96
C LEU A 97 7.69 -3.23 -19.33
N VAL A 98 6.78 -2.33 -19.73
CA VAL A 98 7.13 -0.95 -20.08
C VAL A 98 7.70 -0.20 -18.88
N MET A 99 7.14 -0.40 -17.67
CA MET A 99 7.66 0.18 -16.43
C MET A 99 9.12 -0.20 -16.19
N PHE A 100 9.45 -1.51 -16.21
CA PHE A 100 10.82 -1.98 -16.00
C PHE A 100 11.78 -1.48 -17.07
N LEU A 101 11.40 -1.57 -18.34
CA LEU A 101 12.23 -1.10 -19.45
C LEU A 101 12.50 0.40 -19.35
N SER A 102 11.48 1.18 -18.98
CA SER A 102 11.60 2.64 -18.89
C SER A 102 12.60 3.08 -17.82
N VAL A 103 12.49 2.54 -16.60
CA VAL A 103 13.38 2.92 -15.49
C VAL A 103 14.78 2.38 -15.70
N LEU A 104 14.91 1.17 -16.26
CA LEU A 104 16.22 0.57 -16.53
C LEU A 104 16.96 1.33 -17.64
N ALA A 105 16.26 1.74 -18.71
CA ALA A 105 16.85 2.51 -19.78
C ALA A 105 17.33 3.88 -19.28
N VAL A 106 16.54 4.57 -18.46
CA VAL A 106 16.97 5.82 -17.79
C VAL A 106 18.19 5.58 -16.90
N ALA A 107 18.16 4.56 -16.04
CA ALA A 107 19.26 4.26 -15.13
C ALA A 107 20.57 3.98 -15.88
N VAL A 108 20.53 3.14 -16.92
CA VAL A 108 21.71 2.77 -17.72
C VAL A 108 22.26 3.98 -18.47
N LEU A 109 21.40 4.74 -19.17
CA LEU A 109 21.84 5.89 -19.95
C LEU A 109 22.35 7.03 -19.07
N ALA A 110 21.67 7.34 -17.97
CA ALA A 110 22.13 8.37 -17.05
C ALA A 110 23.47 7.98 -16.41
N THR A 111 23.70 6.71 -16.12
CA THR A 111 25.02 6.24 -15.65
C THR A 111 26.10 6.39 -16.71
N TYR A 112 25.76 6.17 -17.99
CA TYR A 112 26.69 6.31 -19.10
C TYR A 112 27.07 7.77 -19.38
N TYR A 113 26.12 8.70 -19.22
CA TYR A 113 26.38 10.14 -19.37
C TYR A 113 26.97 10.80 -18.13
N ALA A 114 26.82 10.17 -16.96
CA ALA A 114 27.56 10.54 -15.76
C ALA A 114 29.01 10.04 -15.83
N ASP A 115 29.81 10.40 -14.83
CA ASP A 115 31.22 10.00 -14.69
C ASP A 115 31.42 8.49 -14.34
N GLY A 116 30.42 7.66 -14.62
CA GLY A 116 30.41 6.23 -14.32
C GLY A 116 30.17 5.88 -12.85
N TRP A 117 30.24 4.59 -12.55
CA TRP A 117 29.91 4.03 -11.23
C TRP A 117 30.87 4.45 -10.11
N ASP A 118 32.17 4.54 -10.42
CA ASP A 118 33.20 4.86 -9.41
C ASP A 118 32.99 6.28 -8.86
N ALA A 119 32.80 7.26 -9.75
CA ALA A 119 32.50 8.63 -9.36
C ALA A 119 31.17 8.74 -8.63
N LEU A 120 30.14 8.01 -9.09
CA LEU A 120 28.82 7.99 -8.45
C LEU A 120 28.89 7.52 -6.99
N PHE A 121 29.57 6.42 -6.73
CA PHE A 121 29.69 5.89 -5.37
C PHE A 121 30.64 6.72 -4.50
N ASP A 122 31.68 7.31 -5.06
CA ASP A 122 32.56 8.24 -4.33
C ASP A 122 31.81 9.52 -3.90
N ASP A 123 31.07 10.14 -4.83
CA ASP A 123 30.21 11.29 -4.55
C ASP A 123 29.13 10.96 -3.53
N ALA A 124 28.43 9.83 -3.71
CA ALA A 124 27.39 9.39 -2.78
C ALA A 124 27.94 9.09 -1.38
N SER A 125 29.17 8.57 -1.29
CA SER A 125 29.88 8.33 -0.03
C SER A 125 30.22 9.64 0.67
N LYS A 126 30.86 10.59 -0.06
CA LYS A 126 31.21 11.93 0.44
C LYS A 126 29.98 12.73 0.88
N GLY A 127 28.87 12.61 0.15
CA GLY A 127 27.59 13.22 0.46
C GLY A 127 26.79 12.53 1.58
N GLY A 128 27.34 11.46 2.19
CA GLY A 128 26.68 10.73 3.27
C GLY A 128 25.39 10.01 2.86
N ARG A 129 25.24 9.64 1.58
CA ARG A 129 24.02 9.01 1.02
C ARG A 129 24.03 7.49 1.14
N LEU A 130 25.21 6.87 1.29
CA LEU A 130 25.37 5.41 1.41
C LEU A 130 25.27 4.96 2.88
N ILE A 131 24.05 4.92 3.41
CA ILE A 131 23.79 4.52 4.80
C ILE A 131 23.15 3.12 4.84
N PHE A 132 23.95 2.08 5.04
CA PHE A 132 23.47 0.70 5.08
C PHE A 132 22.99 0.24 6.47
N THR A 133 23.58 0.77 7.54
CA THR A 133 23.40 0.25 8.92
C THR A 133 23.12 1.35 9.94
N ASN A 134 22.10 2.18 9.71
CA ASN A 134 21.61 3.10 10.75
C ASN A 134 20.89 2.33 11.87
N THR A 135 21.62 1.94 12.91
CA THR A 135 21.12 1.14 14.04
C THR A 135 20.61 1.98 15.22
N ASN A 136 20.43 3.29 15.01
CA ASN A 136 19.88 4.19 16.03
C ASN A 136 18.53 3.65 16.55
N PRO A 137 18.37 3.45 17.88
CA PRO A 137 17.14 2.91 18.46
C PRO A 137 16.00 3.92 18.51
N SER A 138 16.26 5.21 18.23
CA SER A 138 15.25 6.25 18.26
C SER A 138 14.14 6.00 17.23
N PRO A 139 12.85 6.00 17.65
CA PRO A 139 11.73 5.81 16.73
C PRO A 139 11.41 7.08 15.92
N TYR A 140 12.05 8.21 16.22
CA TYR A 140 11.87 9.50 15.57
C TYR A 140 12.75 9.68 14.32
N VAL A 141 13.74 8.81 14.14
CA VAL A 141 14.59 8.84 12.95
C VAL A 141 13.83 8.25 11.77
N ARG A 142 13.78 8.98 10.66
CA ARG A 142 12.99 8.62 9.46
C ARG A 142 13.20 7.17 9.01
N HIS A 143 14.46 6.75 8.89
CA HIS A 143 14.83 5.38 8.51
C HIS A 143 15.95 4.83 9.40
N THR A 144 15.65 3.74 10.11
CA THR A 144 16.61 2.94 10.86
C THR A 144 16.44 1.49 10.47
N VAL A 145 17.43 0.65 10.77
CA VAL A 145 17.32 -0.81 10.59
C VAL A 145 16.06 -1.34 11.28
N TRP A 146 15.72 -0.80 12.46
CA TRP A 146 14.54 -1.20 13.22
C TRP A 146 13.23 -0.75 12.55
N SER A 147 13.13 0.51 12.13
CA SER A 147 11.89 1.01 11.52
C SER A 147 11.63 0.36 10.16
N VAL A 148 12.68 0.09 9.38
CA VAL A 148 12.54 -0.60 8.09
C VAL A 148 12.22 -2.08 8.29
N LEU A 149 12.90 -2.79 9.19
CA LEU A 149 12.62 -4.21 9.41
C LEU A 149 11.26 -4.43 10.04
N ILE A 150 10.92 -3.75 11.14
CA ILE A 150 9.65 -3.97 11.85
C ILE A 150 8.50 -3.30 11.10
N GLY A 151 8.65 -2.01 10.79
CA GLY A 151 7.63 -1.21 10.10
C GLY A 151 7.39 -1.67 8.67
N GLY A 152 8.47 -1.89 7.91
CA GLY A 152 8.38 -2.42 6.55
C GLY A 152 7.81 -3.83 6.52
N PHE A 153 8.27 -4.76 7.39
CA PHE A 153 7.70 -6.10 7.46
C PHE A 153 6.20 -6.06 7.78
N SER A 154 5.80 -5.29 8.78
CA SER A 154 4.39 -5.15 9.17
C SER A 154 3.56 -4.59 8.00
N TYR A 155 3.99 -3.48 7.40
CA TYR A 155 3.29 -2.85 6.28
C TYR A 155 3.16 -3.77 5.06
N TRP A 156 4.27 -4.35 4.59
CA TRP A 156 4.26 -5.24 3.42
C TRP A 156 3.45 -6.51 3.68
N THR A 157 3.46 -7.03 4.91
CA THR A 157 2.62 -8.17 5.29
C THR A 157 1.16 -7.76 5.32
N SER A 158 0.79 -6.61 5.91
CA SER A 158 -0.59 -6.08 5.87
C SER A 158 -1.08 -5.97 4.44
N PHE A 159 -0.28 -5.36 3.56
CA PHE A 159 -0.67 -5.12 2.18
C PHE A 159 -0.82 -6.43 1.39
N ASN A 160 0.11 -7.37 1.49
CA ASN A 160 0.02 -8.61 0.72
C ASN A 160 -0.97 -9.61 1.34
N ALA A 161 -1.08 -9.69 2.66
CA ALA A 161 -1.88 -10.74 3.30
C ALA A 161 -3.37 -10.42 3.34
N VAL A 162 -3.74 -9.14 3.52
CA VAL A 162 -5.13 -8.76 3.79
C VAL A 162 -5.72 -7.67 2.90
N ASN A 163 -4.93 -6.91 2.14
CA ASN A 163 -5.50 -5.95 1.21
C ASN A 163 -6.24 -6.68 0.07
N GLN A 164 -7.47 -6.28 -0.17
CA GLN A 164 -8.35 -6.96 -1.13
C GLN A 164 -7.83 -6.92 -2.57
N THR A 165 -7.08 -5.87 -2.96
CA THR A 165 -6.46 -5.77 -4.29
C THR A 165 -5.47 -6.92 -4.54
N MET A 166 -4.78 -7.38 -3.49
CA MET A 166 -3.83 -8.50 -3.56
C MET A 166 -4.53 -9.84 -3.40
N VAL A 167 -5.42 -9.96 -2.42
CA VAL A 167 -6.10 -11.23 -2.13
C VAL A 167 -6.95 -11.69 -3.32
N GLN A 168 -7.63 -10.77 -4.02
CA GLN A 168 -8.39 -11.09 -5.24
C GLN A 168 -7.52 -11.73 -6.32
N ARG A 169 -6.27 -11.27 -6.46
CA ARG A 169 -5.32 -11.82 -7.45
C ARG A 169 -4.91 -13.24 -7.08
N TYR A 170 -4.71 -13.52 -5.79
CA TYR A 170 -4.36 -14.87 -5.33
C TYR A 170 -5.53 -15.85 -5.47
N MET A 171 -6.75 -15.41 -5.19
CA MET A 171 -7.95 -16.25 -5.26
C MET A 171 -8.38 -16.54 -6.70
N SER A 172 -7.96 -15.71 -7.66
CA SER A 172 -8.19 -15.93 -9.09
C SER A 172 -7.26 -17.00 -9.70
N LEU A 173 -6.28 -17.52 -8.93
CA LEU A 173 -5.34 -18.53 -9.42
C LEU A 173 -5.86 -19.95 -9.15
N PRO A 174 -5.69 -20.90 -10.09
CA PRO A 174 -6.33 -22.20 -10.02
C PRO A 174 -5.72 -23.14 -8.97
N SER A 175 -4.61 -22.76 -8.34
CA SER A 175 -4.01 -23.56 -7.28
C SER A 175 -3.14 -22.74 -6.35
N LEU A 176 -3.05 -23.20 -5.09
CA LEU A 176 -2.19 -22.62 -4.06
C LEU A 176 -0.71 -22.58 -4.47
N LYS A 177 -0.24 -23.60 -5.19
CA LYS A 177 1.15 -23.64 -5.70
C LYS A 177 1.41 -22.47 -6.65
N LYS A 178 0.44 -22.13 -7.52
CA LYS A 178 0.55 -20.96 -8.41
C LYS A 178 0.42 -19.65 -7.64
N ALA A 179 -0.45 -19.57 -6.64
CA ALA A 179 -0.54 -18.39 -5.77
C ALA A 179 0.78 -18.10 -5.05
N ARG A 180 1.43 -19.13 -4.49
CA ARG A 180 2.77 -19.01 -3.87
C ARG A 180 3.85 -18.60 -4.86
N ALA A 181 3.84 -19.17 -6.07
CA ALA A 181 4.77 -18.77 -7.12
C ALA A 181 4.56 -17.29 -7.53
N SER A 182 3.30 -16.86 -7.65
CA SER A 182 2.95 -15.46 -7.95
C SER A 182 3.47 -14.49 -6.88
N MET A 183 3.28 -14.83 -5.59
CA MET A 183 3.84 -14.03 -4.47
C MET A 183 5.38 -13.96 -4.51
N ALA A 184 6.06 -15.06 -4.85
CA ALA A 184 7.52 -15.07 -4.96
C ALA A 184 8.01 -14.19 -6.13
N ILE A 185 7.37 -14.27 -7.29
CA ILE A 185 7.67 -13.43 -8.45
C ILE A 185 7.46 -11.95 -8.11
N PHE A 186 6.34 -11.62 -7.45
CA PHE A 186 6.06 -10.27 -6.98
C PHE A 186 7.14 -9.76 -6.04
N THR A 187 7.54 -10.57 -5.05
CA THR A 187 8.56 -10.20 -4.05
C THR A 187 9.90 -9.90 -4.73
N ILE A 188 10.36 -10.77 -5.62
CA ILE A 188 11.63 -10.57 -6.36
C ILE A 188 11.52 -9.34 -7.28
N GLY A 189 10.41 -9.19 -7.99
CA GLY A 189 10.16 -8.08 -8.90
C GLY A 189 10.17 -6.73 -8.18
N VAL A 190 9.45 -6.60 -7.06
CA VAL A 190 9.42 -5.38 -6.24
C VAL A 190 10.80 -5.09 -5.66
N ALA A 191 11.50 -6.09 -5.12
CA ALA A 191 12.84 -5.89 -4.58
C ALA A 191 13.82 -5.37 -5.65
N ALA A 192 13.79 -5.94 -6.85
CA ALA A 192 14.60 -5.48 -7.98
C ALA A 192 14.20 -4.06 -8.43
N PHE A 193 12.90 -3.79 -8.58
CA PHE A 193 12.41 -2.49 -9.02
C PHE A 193 12.76 -1.37 -8.03
N VAL A 194 12.51 -1.58 -6.73
CA VAL A 194 12.85 -0.62 -5.67
C VAL A 194 14.36 -0.38 -5.62
N SER A 195 15.18 -1.42 -5.82
CA SER A 195 16.65 -1.27 -5.88
C SER A 195 17.08 -0.36 -7.03
N VAL A 196 16.46 -0.50 -8.21
CA VAL A 196 16.72 0.40 -9.35
C VAL A 196 16.24 1.81 -9.06
N CYS A 197 15.09 2.00 -8.40
CA CYS A 197 14.63 3.32 -7.99
C CYS A 197 15.59 4.00 -6.99
N CYS A 198 16.09 3.27 -6.00
CA CYS A 198 17.10 3.77 -5.06
C CYS A 198 18.40 4.15 -5.80
N TYR A 199 18.81 3.33 -6.77
CA TYR A 199 19.97 3.64 -7.62
C TYR A 199 19.77 4.92 -8.44
N VAL A 200 18.61 5.11 -9.07
CA VAL A 200 18.27 6.37 -9.76
C VAL A 200 18.28 7.55 -8.78
N GLY A 201 17.85 7.36 -7.52
CA GLY A 201 17.97 8.38 -6.47
C GLY A 201 19.42 8.82 -6.20
N LEU A 202 20.40 7.91 -6.29
CA LEU A 202 21.82 8.25 -6.18
C LEU A 202 22.30 9.06 -7.39
N LEU A 203 21.85 8.70 -8.61
CA LEU A 203 22.17 9.45 -9.82
C LEU A 203 21.61 10.88 -9.78
N ILE A 204 20.38 11.05 -9.28
CA ILE A 204 19.77 12.37 -9.04
C ILE A 204 20.65 13.17 -8.07
N PHE A 205 21.10 12.56 -6.97
CA PHE A 205 22.01 13.24 -6.04
C PHE A 205 23.31 13.65 -6.71
N GLN A 206 23.95 12.77 -7.48
CA GLN A 206 25.22 13.09 -8.15
C GLN A 206 25.06 14.28 -9.11
N MET A 207 23.97 14.32 -9.88
CA MET A 207 23.70 15.40 -10.82
C MET A 207 23.49 16.76 -10.13
N TYR A 208 22.86 16.75 -8.96
CA TYR A 208 22.44 17.97 -8.25
C TYR A 208 23.24 18.25 -6.97
N LYS A 209 24.38 17.57 -6.76
CA LYS A 209 25.17 17.69 -5.52
C LYS A 209 25.66 19.12 -5.26
N ASP A 210 25.98 19.86 -6.34
CA ASP A 210 26.56 21.21 -6.28
C ASP A 210 25.50 22.32 -6.46
N CYS A 211 24.35 21.99 -7.05
CA CYS A 211 23.23 22.90 -7.21
C CYS A 211 21.90 22.16 -7.05
N ASP A 212 21.25 22.38 -5.91
CA ASP A 212 19.92 21.86 -5.63
C ASP A 212 18.82 22.59 -6.42
N PRO A 213 18.07 21.88 -7.29
CA PRO A 213 17.02 22.49 -8.11
C PRO A 213 15.87 23.11 -7.30
N LEU A 214 15.60 22.58 -6.10
CA LEU A 214 14.52 23.10 -5.26
C LEU A 214 14.93 24.47 -4.68
N SER A 215 16.11 24.54 -4.07
CA SER A 215 16.65 25.78 -3.49
C SER A 215 16.93 26.85 -4.54
N SER A 216 17.29 26.45 -5.75
CA SER A 216 17.49 27.38 -6.87
C SER A 216 16.17 27.87 -7.51
N GLY A 217 15.01 27.34 -7.08
CA GLY A 217 13.70 27.67 -7.64
C GLY A 217 13.45 27.12 -9.05
N LEU A 218 14.23 26.13 -9.50
CA LEU A 218 13.97 25.40 -10.75
C LEU A 218 12.73 24.51 -10.63
N ILE A 219 12.45 24.01 -9.42
CA ILE A 219 11.27 23.23 -9.06
C ILE A 219 10.64 23.77 -7.79
N THR A 220 9.38 23.44 -7.55
CA THR A 220 8.62 23.86 -6.36
C THR A 220 8.42 22.72 -5.36
N HIS A 221 8.44 21.47 -5.81
CA HIS A 221 8.23 20.28 -4.98
C HIS A 221 9.29 19.22 -5.23
N ASP A 222 9.70 18.51 -4.17
CA ASP A 222 10.69 17.42 -4.24
C ASP A 222 10.31 16.34 -5.29
N ASP A 223 9.01 16.10 -5.46
CA ASP A 223 8.47 15.07 -6.35
C ASP A 223 8.71 15.39 -7.85
N GLN A 224 9.13 16.61 -8.18
CA GLN A 224 9.53 17.02 -9.54
C GLN A 224 10.98 16.66 -9.88
N LEU A 225 11.80 16.27 -8.91
CA LEU A 225 13.24 15.99 -9.10
C LEU A 225 13.48 14.90 -10.16
N LEU A 226 12.74 13.79 -10.08
CA LEU A 226 12.94 12.67 -10.98
C LEU A 226 12.53 13.00 -12.44
N PRO A 227 11.34 13.57 -12.71
CA PRO A 227 11.01 14.05 -14.06
C PRO A 227 12.02 15.05 -14.61
N LEU A 228 12.45 16.03 -13.80
CA LEU A 228 13.47 17.01 -14.20
C LEU A 228 14.78 16.32 -14.57
N PHE A 229 15.25 15.41 -13.71
CA PHE A 229 16.46 14.62 -13.94
C PHE A 229 16.43 13.85 -15.26
N VAL A 230 15.30 13.22 -15.60
CA VAL A 230 15.17 12.48 -16.87
C VAL A 230 15.27 13.41 -18.06
N VAL A 231 14.61 14.57 -18.02
CA VAL A 231 14.68 15.56 -19.10
C VAL A 231 16.10 16.08 -19.27
N GLN A 232 16.78 16.41 -18.18
CA GLN A 232 18.12 16.99 -18.25
C GLN A 232 19.20 15.95 -18.59
N SER A 233 19.08 14.71 -18.13
CA SER A 233 20.10 13.68 -18.33
C SER A 233 20.03 12.99 -19.69
N VAL A 234 18.81 12.72 -20.19
CA VAL A 234 18.60 11.92 -21.40
C VAL A 234 17.64 12.56 -22.41
N GLY A 235 17.25 13.82 -22.21
CA GLY A 235 16.31 14.53 -23.08
C GLY A 235 16.85 14.84 -24.48
N HIS A 236 18.17 14.83 -24.67
CA HIS A 236 18.79 14.94 -26.00
C HIS A 236 18.53 13.71 -26.88
N ILE A 237 18.16 12.56 -26.29
CA ILE A 237 17.79 11.36 -27.02
C ILE A 237 16.28 11.39 -27.29
N TYR A 238 15.92 11.57 -28.56
CA TYR A 238 14.53 11.55 -28.99
C TYR A 238 13.82 10.26 -28.56
N GLY A 239 12.67 10.42 -27.90
CA GLY A 239 11.84 9.31 -27.44
C GLY A 239 12.14 8.80 -26.02
N MET A 240 13.30 9.11 -25.44
CA MET A 240 13.67 8.61 -24.10
C MET A 240 12.80 9.18 -22.97
N PRO A 241 12.58 10.51 -22.88
CA PRO A 241 11.61 11.07 -21.93
C PRO A 241 10.19 10.50 -22.16
N GLY A 242 9.81 10.28 -23.42
CA GLY A 242 8.51 9.67 -23.77
C GLY A 242 8.38 8.24 -23.26
N LEU A 243 9.42 7.41 -23.40
CA LEU A 243 9.47 6.05 -22.85
C LEU A 243 9.35 6.05 -21.32
N PHE A 244 10.04 6.99 -20.66
CA PHE A 244 9.96 7.17 -19.21
C PHE A 244 8.54 7.54 -18.75
N ILE A 245 7.94 8.55 -19.39
CA ILE A 245 6.56 8.94 -19.10
C ILE A 245 5.57 7.80 -19.39
N ALA A 246 5.76 7.03 -20.48
CA ALA A 246 4.93 5.86 -20.77
C ALA A 246 5.01 4.80 -19.66
N GLY A 247 6.20 4.57 -19.08
CA GLY A 247 6.38 3.70 -17.92
C GLY A 247 5.64 4.18 -16.68
N ILE A 248 5.76 5.47 -16.33
CA ILE A 248 5.02 6.06 -15.21
C ILE A 248 3.51 5.96 -15.41
N PHE A 249 3.01 6.27 -16.60
CA PHE A 249 1.59 6.14 -16.92
C PHE A 249 1.14 4.68 -16.90
N GLY A 250 1.97 3.74 -17.35
CA GLY A 250 1.70 2.31 -17.23
C GLY A 250 1.51 1.88 -15.78
N ALA A 251 2.40 2.32 -14.88
CA ALA A 251 2.31 2.06 -13.44
C ALA A 251 1.03 2.62 -12.82
N ALA A 252 0.74 3.88 -13.13
CA ALA A 252 -0.41 4.59 -12.60
C ALA A 252 -1.73 3.99 -13.09
N LEU A 253 -1.87 3.73 -14.40
CA LEU A 253 -3.08 3.16 -14.97
C LEU A 253 -3.33 1.74 -14.43
N SER A 254 -2.29 0.90 -14.33
CA SER A 254 -2.41 -0.43 -13.74
C SER A 254 -2.91 -0.37 -12.29
N SER A 255 -2.37 0.55 -11.50
CA SER A 255 -2.78 0.74 -10.10
C SER A 255 -4.22 1.28 -10.01
N LEU A 256 -4.53 2.33 -10.78
CA LEU A 256 -5.82 3.01 -10.74
C LEU A 256 -6.97 2.06 -11.12
N SER A 257 -6.81 1.26 -12.17
CA SER A 257 -7.85 0.31 -12.59
C SER A 257 -8.13 -0.78 -11.55
N VAL A 258 -7.09 -1.29 -10.89
CA VAL A 258 -7.22 -2.27 -9.79
C VAL A 258 -7.98 -1.65 -8.63
N VAL A 259 -7.58 -0.45 -8.19
CA VAL A 259 -8.25 0.27 -7.09
C VAL A 259 -9.72 0.53 -7.41
N LEU A 260 -10.03 1.06 -8.59
CA LEU A 260 -11.41 1.32 -9.03
C LEU A 260 -12.26 0.04 -9.04
N ASN A 261 -11.71 -1.06 -9.57
CA ASN A 261 -12.41 -2.34 -9.68
C ASN A 261 -12.60 -3.01 -8.31
N SER A 262 -11.54 -3.16 -7.53
CA SER A 262 -11.57 -3.81 -6.22
C SER A 262 -12.47 -3.07 -5.24
N THR A 263 -12.41 -1.74 -5.20
CA THR A 263 -13.28 -0.91 -4.34
C THR A 263 -14.74 -1.05 -4.73
N SER A 264 -15.04 -1.04 -6.04
CA SER A 264 -16.42 -1.21 -6.53
C SER A 264 -16.98 -2.59 -6.21
N LEU A 265 -16.14 -3.63 -6.28
CA LEU A 265 -16.53 -5.00 -5.87
C LEU A 265 -16.75 -5.11 -4.36
N VAL A 266 -15.90 -4.50 -3.53
CA VAL A 266 -16.09 -4.48 -2.07
C VAL A 266 -17.39 -3.75 -1.70
N ILE A 267 -17.70 -2.64 -2.36
CA ILE A 267 -18.98 -1.94 -2.15
C ILE A 267 -20.16 -2.85 -2.50
N LEU A 268 -20.09 -3.61 -3.60
CA LEU A 268 -21.16 -4.56 -3.97
C LEU A 268 -21.27 -5.72 -2.97
N GLU A 269 -20.18 -6.42 -2.67
CA GLU A 269 -20.23 -7.65 -1.87
C GLU A 269 -20.41 -7.35 -0.37
N ASP A 270 -19.68 -6.38 0.17
CA ASP A 270 -19.65 -6.14 1.60
C ASP A 270 -20.72 -5.14 2.06
N ILE A 271 -20.96 -4.08 1.29
CA ILE A 271 -21.92 -3.04 1.68
C ILE A 271 -23.32 -3.40 1.19
N VAL A 272 -23.50 -3.65 -0.10
CA VAL A 272 -24.84 -3.89 -0.69
C VAL A 272 -25.37 -5.26 -0.30
N ARG A 273 -24.58 -6.32 -0.50
CA ARG A 273 -25.00 -7.70 -0.18
C ARG A 273 -24.79 -8.05 1.28
N GLY A 274 -23.68 -7.63 1.89
CA GLY A 274 -23.40 -7.87 3.31
C GLY A 274 -24.25 -6.99 4.25
N CYS A 275 -24.00 -5.67 4.24
CA CYS A 275 -24.63 -4.75 5.19
C CYS A 275 -26.13 -4.55 4.93
N PHE A 276 -26.51 -4.24 3.69
CA PHE A 276 -27.91 -4.01 3.33
C PHE A 276 -28.70 -5.29 3.04
N LYS A 277 -28.03 -6.45 2.99
CA LYS A 277 -28.66 -7.77 2.69
C LYS A 277 -29.46 -7.78 1.38
N MET A 278 -29.11 -6.90 0.44
CA MET A 278 -29.77 -6.82 -0.84
C MET A 278 -29.21 -7.89 -1.79
N LYS A 279 -30.09 -8.52 -2.57
CA LYS A 279 -29.71 -9.46 -3.63
C LYS A 279 -30.05 -8.87 -4.99
N PRO A 280 -29.28 -7.87 -5.47
CA PRO A 280 -29.52 -7.27 -6.77
C PRO A 280 -29.37 -8.32 -7.88
N SER A 281 -30.14 -8.18 -8.95
CA SER A 281 -29.94 -8.99 -10.16
C SER A 281 -28.54 -8.79 -10.75
N GLU A 282 -28.06 -9.69 -11.61
CA GLU A 282 -26.75 -9.56 -12.26
C GLU A 282 -26.61 -8.24 -13.03
N ARG A 283 -27.69 -7.80 -13.70
CA ARG A 283 -27.74 -6.52 -14.40
C ARG A 283 -27.60 -5.34 -13.43
N ALA A 284 -28.35 -5.35 -12.33
CA ALA A 284 -28.27 -4.30 -11.32
C ALA A 284 -26.90 -4.27 -10.62
N SER A 285 -26.31 -5.43 -10.33
CA SER A 285 -24.95 -5.56 -9.78
C SER A 285 -23.91 -4.96 -10.72
N THR A 286 -24.02 -5.25 -12.02
CA THR A 286 -23.12 -4.71 -13.05
C THR A 286 -23.25 -3.20 -13.17
N ILE A 287 -24.49 -2.67 -13.18
CA ILE A 287 -24.73 -1.22 -13.21
C ILE A 287 -24.13 -0.56 -11.97
N LEU A 288 -24.33 -1.13 -10.77
CA LEU A 288 -23.81 -0.58 -9.52
C LEU A 288 -22.29 -0.49 -9.53
N VAL A 289 -21.60 -1.59 -9.88
CA VAL A 289 -20.13 -1.63 -9.96
C VAL A 289 -19.64 -0.57 -10.95
N LYS A 290 -20.24 -0.50 -12.14
CA LYS A 290 -19.87 0.46 -13.17
C LYS A 290 -20.11 1.92 -12.77
N SER A 291 -21.24 2.22 -12.11
CA SER A 291 -21.53 3.55 -11.58
C SER A 291 -20.55 3.94 -10.47
N THR A 292 -20.15 2.98 -9.63
CA THR A 292 -19.19 3.20 -8.55
C THR A 292 -17.80 3.57 -9.10
N ILE A 293 -17.35 2.89 -10.16
CA ILE A 293 -16.09 3.22 -10.86
C ILE A 293 -16.10 4.68 -11.33
N ILE A 294 -17.21 5.15 -11.91
CA ILE A 294 -17.34 6.54 -12.38
C ILE A 294 -17.27 7.52 -11.19
N VAL A 295 -18.00 7.24 -10.10
CA VAL A 295 -17.98 8.07 -8.90
C VAL A 295 -16.58 8.15 -8.30
N LEU A 296 -15.87 7.02 -8.17
CA LEU A 296 -14.49 6.99 -7.68
C LEU A 296 -13.54 7.78 -8.59
N GLY A 297 -13.76 7.78 -9.91
CA GLY A 297 -13.03 8.63 -10.83
C GLY A 297 -13.21 10.12 -10.54
N PHE A 298 -14.45 10.58 -10.31
CA PHE A 298 -14.71 11.97 -9.92
C PHE A 298 -14.08 12.32 -8.56
N VAL A 299 -14.13 11.40 -7.59
CA VAL A 299 -13.47 11.58 -6.29
C VAL A 299 -11.96 11.71 -6.47
N ALA A 300 -11.33 10.87 -7.30
CA ALA A 300 -9.90 10.94 -7.59
C ALA A 300 -9.50 12.31 -8.15
N ILE A 301 -10.23 12.83 -9.15
CA ILE A 301 -9.98 14.16 -9.72
C ILE A 301 -10.14 15.26 -8.67
N SER A 302 -11.16 15.17 -7.83
CA SER A 302 -11.44 16.17 -6.80
C SER A 302 -10.34 16.22 -5.74
N LEU A 303 -9.83 15.06 -5.32
CA LEU A 303 -8.78 14.97 -4.31
C LEU A 303 -7.38 15.36 -4.84
N VAL A 304 -7.15 15.38 -6.15
CA VAL A 304 -5.90 15.89 -6.75
C VAL A 304 -5.66 17.36 -6.38
N PHE A 305 -6.71 18.20 -6.31
CA PHE A 305 -6.61 19.61 -5.88
C PHE A 305 -6.17 19.78 -4.42
N VAL A 306 -6.39 18.77 -3.58
CA VAL A 306 -5.91 18.77 -2.20
C VAL A 306 -4.46 18.31 -2.17
N LEU A 307 -4.15 17.24 -2.92
CA LEU A 307 -2.82 16.63 -2.93
C LEU A 307 -1.74 17.55 -3.50
N GLU A 308 -2.07 18.40 -4.49
CA GLU A 308 -1.10 19.32 -5.09
C GLU A 308 -0.53 20.37 -4.14
N GLN A 309 -1.20 20.62 -3.01
CA GLN A 309 -0.73 21.55 -1.99
C GLN A 309 0.28 20.91 -1.02
N LEU A 310 0.49 19.59 -1.14
CA LEU A 310 1.32 18.82 -0.24
C LEU A 310 2.67 18.48 -0.91
N SER A 311 3.73 18.37 -0.11
CA SER A 311 5.06 17.93 -0.55
C SER A 311 5.50 16.68 0.20
N GLY A 312 6.35 15.87 -0.42
CA GLY A 312 6.83 14.63 0.22
C GLY A 312 5.81 13.51 0.16
N ILE A 313 5.19 13.36 -1.02
CA ILE A 313 4.06 12.50 -1.34
C ILE A 313 4.22 11.07 -0.80
N LEU A 314 5.43 10.51 -0.88
CA LEU A 314 5.73 9.17 -0.37
C LEU A 314 5.40 9.01 1.13
N SER A 315 5.79 9.98 1.96
CA SER A 315 5.58 9.92 3.41
C SER A 315 4.10 10.05 3.75
N ILE A 316 3.40 10.94 3.04
CA ILE A 316 1.96 11.18 3.22
C ILE A 316 1.17 9.93 2.85
N CYS A 317 1.40 9.43 1.63
CA CYS A 317 0.77 8.21 1.12
C CYS A 317 0.96 7.04 2.08
N THR A 318 2.21 6.78 2.50
CA THR A 318 2.50 5.64 3.39
C THR A 318 1.84 5.81 4.75
N SER A 319 1.81 7.02 5.30
CA SER A 319 1.17 7.31 6.59
C SER A 319 -0.35 7.13 6.53
N MET A 320 -0.99 7.52 5.43
CA MET A 320 -2.43 7.38 5.24
C MET A 320 -2.82 5.91 5.06
N THR A 321 -2.10 5.17 4.21
CA THR A 321 -2.34 3.74 4.00
C THR A 321 -2.05 2.90 5.24
N ALA A 322 -1.08 3.31 6.06
CA ALA A 322 -0.79 2.64 7.33
C ALA A 322 -1.99 2.57 8.28
N ILE A 323 -2.92 3.53 8.24
CA ILE A 323 -4.10 3.57 9.12
C ILE A 323 -5.00 2.36 8.87
N ALA A 324 -5.39 2.17 7.61
CA ALA A 324 -6.26 1.07 7.20
C ALA A 324 -5.52 -0.25 7.22
N ALA A 325 -4.31 -0.31 6.66
CA ALA A 325 -3.50 -1.52 6.61
C ALA A 325 -3.19 -2.06 8.02
N GLY A 326 -2.88 -1.18 8.98
CA GLY A 326 -2.60 -1.58 10.36
C GLY A 326 -3.85 -2.09 11.07
N THR A 327 -4.97 -1.40 10.88
CA THR A 327 -6.25 -1.77 11.49
C THR A 327 -6.78 -3.10 10.95
N THR A 328 -6.88 -3.25 9.63
CA THR A 328 -7.43 -4.47 9.03
C THR A 328 -6.52 -5.66 9.32
N PHE A 329 -5.21 -5.53 9.15
CA PHE A 329 -4.27 -6.60 9.46
C PHE A 329 -4.31 -7.00 10.93
N GLY A 330 -4.44 -6.03 11.84
CA GLY A 330 -4.65 -6.28 13.26
C GLY A 330 -5.92 -7.09 13.55
N LEU A 331 -7.06 -6.76 12.91
CA LEU A 331 -8.32 -7.50 13.04
C LEU A 331 -8.20 -8.95 12.57
N PHE A 332 -7.60 -9.18 11.39
CA PHE A 332 -7.35 -10.51 10.85
C PHE A 332 -6.41 -11.31 11.75
N THR A 333 -5.31 -10.69 12.21
CA THR A 333 -4.34 -11.33 13.09
C THR A 333 -4.95 -11.71 14.43
N LEU A 334 -5.75 -10.82 15.03
CA LEU A 334 -6.50 -11.11 16.26
C LEU A 334 -7.46 -12.29 16.05
N GLY A 335 -8.22 -12.29 14.95
CA GLY A 335 -9.16 -13.37 14.61
C GLY A 335 -8.49 -14.72 14.43
N MET A 336 -7.35 -14.76 13.74
CA MET A 336 -6.63 -16.00 13.41
C MET A 336 -5.81 -16.56 14.58
N LEU A 337 -5.27 -15.70 15.44
CA LEU A 337 -4.28 -16.09 16.46
C LEU A 337 -4.81 -16.07 17.89
N VAL A 338 -5.94 -15.42 18.17
CA VAL A 338 -6.51 -15.30 19.52
C VAL A 338 -7.88 -16.00 19.58
N PRO A 339 -7.93 -17.29 20.00
CA PRO A 339 -9.16 -18.09 19.97
C PRO A 339 -10.30 -17.55 20.83
N TRP A 340 -9.95 -16.88 21.93
CA TRP A 340 -10.89 -16.38 22.92
C TRP A 340 -11.38 -14.95 22.61
N ALA A 341 -10.84 -14.31 21.56
CA ALA A 341 -11.30 -13.00 21.10
C ALA A 341 -12.77 -13.06 20.67
N ASN A 342 -13.56 -12.07 21.06
CA ASN A 342 -14.99 -11.97 20.77
C ASN A 342 -15.28 -10.77 19.85
N THR A 343 -16.51 -10.67 19.35
CA THR A 343 -16.93 -9.61 18.43
C THR A 343 -16.79 -8.20 19.02
N VAL A 344 -17.17 -8.01 20.29
CA VAL A 344 -17.15 -6.68 20.93
C VAL A 344 -15.72 -6.18 21.09
N GLY A 345 -14.82 -7.03 21.60
CA GLY A 345 -13.42 -6.68 21.73
C GLY A 345 -12.77 -6.43 20.38
N THR A 346 -12.98 -7.29 19.39
CA THR A 346 -12.47 -7.08 18.04
C THR A 346 -12.96 -5.76 17.43
N ALA A 347 -14.22 -5.38 17.61
CA ALA A 347 -14.74 -4.09 17.13
C ALA A 347 -14.08 -2.90 17.82
N VAL A 348 -13.99 -2.92 19.16
CA VAL A 348 -13.36 -1.85 19.95
C VAL A 348 -11.87 -1.74 19.63
N GLY A 349 -11.17 -2.87 19.45
CA GLY A 349 -9.77 -2.91 19.03
C GLY A 349 -9.56 -2.29 17.65
N GLY A 350 -10.41 -2.63 16.67
CA GLY A 350 -10.36 -2.03 15.34
C GLY A 350 -10.58 -0.51 15.36
N ILE A 351 -11.60 -0.05 16.08
CA ILE A 351 -11.89 1.39 16.21
C ILE A 351 -10.74 2.11 16.91
N ALA A 352 -10.23 1.57 18.02
CA ALA A 352 -9.10 2.15 18.75
C ALA A 352 -7.83 2.23 17.88
N SER A 353 -7.56 1.19 17.08
CA SER A 353 -6.46 1.19 16.10
C SER A 353 -6.62 2.28 15.06
N ALA A 354 -7.80 2.37 14.42
CA ALA A 354 -8.06 3.37 13.39
C ALA A 354 -7.93 4.80 13.93
N LEU A 355 -8.47 5.04 15.13
CA LEU A 355 -8.39 6.35 15.79
C LEU A 355 -6.95 6.70 16.18
N LEU A 356 -6.19 5.77 16.76
CA LEU A 356 -4.82 6.03 17.17
C LEU A 356 -3.90 6.23 15.96
N ALA A 357 -3.95 5.32 14.98
CA ALA A 357 -3.15 5.45 13.77
C ALA A 357 -3.54 6.71 12.98
N GLY A 358 -4.83 7.02 12.88
CA GLY A 358 -5.33 8.26 12.26
C GLY A 358 -4.86 9.51 13.00
N TRP A 359 -4.94 9.53 14.33
CA TRP A 359 -4.43 10.63 15.16
C TRP A 359 -2.95 10.89 14.91
N ILE A 360 -2.15 9.83 14.86
CA ILE A 360 -0.71 9.93 14.58
C ILE A 360 -0.49 10.44 13.16
N SER A 361 -1.08 9.79 12.15
CA SER A 361 -0.88 10.15 10.73
C SER A 361 -1.29 11.60 10.45
N PHE A 362 -2.51 12.00 10.81
CA PHE A 362 -2.99 13.35 10.53
C PHE A 362 -2.26 14.41 11.38
N GLY A 363 -1.92 14.10 12.63
CA GLY A 363 -1.14 15.01 13.47
C GLY A 363 0.29 15.23 12.97
N THR A 364 0.96 14.17 12.49
CA THR A 364 2.25 14.28 11.79
C THR A 364 2.13 15.13 10.53
N GLN A 365 1.11 14.91 9.70
CA GLN A 365 0.94 15.72 8.48
C GLN A 365 0.63 17.18 8.78
N PHE A 366 -0.19 17.45 9.80
CA PHE A 366 -0.52 18.81 10.23
C PHE A 366 0.72 19.56 10.73
N THR A 367 1.54 18.92 11.57
CA THR A 367 2.78 19.54 12.11
C THR A 367 3.83 19.77 11.03
N ILE A 368 3.95 18.87 10.04
CA ILE A 368 4.78 19.11 8.84
C ILE A 368 4.24 20.30 8.05
N ALA A 369 2.93 20.37 7.80
CA ALA A 369 2.32 21.47 7.04
C ALA A 369 2.41 22.83 7.76
N ALA A 370 2.41 22.83 9.10
CA ALA A 370 2.62 24.01 9.93
C ALA A 370 4.08 24.47 9.96
N GLY A 371 5.03 23.69 9.41
CA GLY A 371 6.46 23.97 9.49
C GLY A 371 7.07 23.72 10.86
N GLU A 372 6.38 22.98 11.74
CA GLU A 372 6.83 22.65 13.10
C GLU A 372 7.68 21.38 13.15
N LEU A 373 7.66 20.56 12.11
CA LEU A 373 8.47 19.35 12.01
C LEU A 373 9.36 19.42 10.78
N ASN A 374 10.67 19.37 10.98
CA ASN A 374 11.63 19.45 9.90
C ASN A 374 11.65 18.16 9.08
N SER A 375 11.69 18.30 7.75
CA SER A 375 12.08 17.18 6.91
C SER A 375 13.55 16.86 7.21
N GLN A 376 13.85 15.70 7.79
CA GLN A 376 15.21 15.19 8.05
C GLN A 376 15.99 14.95 6.74
N LYS A 377 16.17 16.00 5.92
CA LYS A 377 16.88 16.01 4.65
C LYS A 377 18.38 16.11 4.95
N LEU A 378 19.16 15.32 4.22
CA LEU A 378 20.61 15.42 4.28
C LEU A 378 21.10 16.70 3.57
N PRO A 379 22.24 17.29 3.99
CA PRO A 379 22.77 18.52 3.41
C PRO A 379 22.90 18.48 1.89
N ILE A 380 22.64 19.63 1.27
CA ILE A 380 22.70 19.91 -0.17
C ILE A 380 23.47 21.23 -0.38
N SER A 381 23.97 21.47 -1.59
CA SER A 381 24.71 22.68 -1.94
C SER A 381 23.96 23.54 -2.97
N VAL A 382 24.24 24.84 -2.95
CA VAL A 382 23.85 25.81 -3.99
C VAL A 382 25.06 26.57 -4.53
N GLU A 383 26.28 26.19 -4.14
CA GLU A 383 27.52 26.88 -4.52
C GLU A 383 27.76 26.84 -6.04
N GLY A 384 27.30 25.77 -6.70
CA GLY A 384 27.36 25.62 -8.15
C GLY A 384 26.15 26.20 -8.90
N CYS A 385 25.18 26.83 -8.22
CA CYS A 385 24.01 27.36 -8.88
C CYS A 385 24.30 28.66 -9.64
N VAL A 386 23.61 28.85 -10.77
CA VAL A 386 23.70 30.07 -11.56
C VAL A 386 22.87 31.18 -10.91
N GLY A 387 23.54 32.25 -10.47
CA GLY A 387 22.92 33.43 -9.85
C GLY A 387 23.11 33.49 -8.34
N ASN A 388 22.64 34.59 -7.71
CA ASN A 388 22.68 34.75 -6.26
C ASN A 388 21.57 33.91 -5.60
N VAL A 389 21.78 32.60 -5.53
CA VAL A 389 20.92 31.69 -4.77
C VAL A 389 21.47 31.60 -3.35
N THR A 390 20.64 31.94 -2.37
CA THR A 390 20.97 31.76 -0.95
C THR A 390 20.27 30.50 -0.48
N MET A 391 20.99 29.65 0.27
CA MET A 391 20.37 28.52 0.93
C MET A 391 19.21 29.02 1.79
N PRO A 392 18.00 28.45 1.68
CA PRO A 392 16.97 28.72 2.66
C PRO A 392 17.55 28.42 4.04
N GLN A 393 17.45 29.38 4.95
CA GLN A 393 18.01 29.25 6.28
C GLN A 393 17.38 28.02 6.92
N ASN A 394 18.19 27.04 7.33
CA ASN A 394 17.70 25.92 8.14
C ASN A 394 17.24 26.50 9.47
N ILE A 395 15.97 26.87 9.57
CA ILE A 395 15.34 27.24 10.82
C ILE A 395 15.37 25.96 11.65
N TRP A 396 16.26 25.91 12.63
CA TRP A 396 16.26 24.85 13.63
C TRP A 396 14.93 24.94 14.36
N VAL A 397 14.02 24.06 13.98
CA VAL A 397 12.77 23.88 14.71
C VAL A 397 13.07 22.96 15.86
N ASP A 398 12.79 23.42 17.07
CA ASP A 398 12.91 22.60 18.27
C ASP A 398 11.83 21.53 18.25
N GLU A 399 12.16 20.39 17.64
CA GLU A 399 11.28 19.23 17.58
C GLU A 399 10.93 18.70 18.98
N GLU A 400 11.58 19.12 20.07
CA GLU A 400 11.20 18.72 21.43
C GLU A 400 9.83 19.27 21.86
N GLN A 401 9.41 20.38 21.26
CA GLN A 401 8.12 21.01 21.54
C GLN A 401 6.97 20.31 20.80
N VAL A 402 7.27 19.56 19.74
CA VAL A 402 6.27 18.80 18.99
C VAL A 402 5.87 17.56 19.77
N PHE A 403 4.56 17.32 19.85
CA PHE A 403 4.01 16.17 20.57
C PHE A 403 4.69 14.85 20.13
N PRO A 404 5.19 14.01 21.06
CA PRO A 404 6.06 12.89 20.73
C PRO A 404 5.54 11.92 19.67
N LEU A 405 4.24 11.68 19.63
CA LEU A 405 3.66 10.76 18.64
C LEU A 405 3.71 11.32 17.21
N TYR A 406 3.70 12.64 17.03
CA TYR A 406 3.73 13.26 15.71
C TYR A 406 5.12 13.22 15.06
N ARG A 407 6.16 13.01 15.86
CA ARG A 407 7.56 12.92 15.42
C ARG A 407 7.98 11.52 15.00
N LEU A 408 7.11 10.53 15.18
CA LEU A 408 7.41 9.14 14.83
C LEU A 408 7.67 9.01 13.34
N SER A 409 8.64 8.18 12.97
CA SER A 409 8.76 7.76 11.57
C SER A 409 7.47 7.10 11.11
N TYR A 410 7.02 7.43 9.89
CA TYR A 410 5.82 6.88 9.28
C TYR A 410 5.81 5.34 9.23
N HIS A 411 6.99 4.70 9.27
CA HIS A 411 7.11 3.24 9.34
C HIS A 411 6.57 2.63 10.64
N TRP A 412 6.51 3.39 11.74
CA TRP A 412 5.98 2.90 13.02
C TRP A 412 4.46 2.94 13.11
N ILE A 413 3.79 3.73 12.26
CA ILE A 413 2.34 3.93 12.30
C ILE A 413 1.59 2.60 12.10
N ASN A 414 2.00 1.81 11.10
CA ASN A 414 1.35 0.52 10.82
C ASN A 414 1.54 -0.49 11.98
N PRO A 415 2.76 -0.79 12.46
CA PRO A 415 2.96 -1.63 13.65
C PRO A 415 2.17 -1.18 14.88
N ILE A 416 2.10 0.13 15.13
CA ILE A 416 1.31 0.68 16.25
C ILE A 416 -0.16 0.35 16.05
N GLY A 417 -0.73 0.58 14.86
CA GLY A 417 -2.12 0.21 14.55
C GLY A 417 -2.38 -1.29 14.77
N VAL A 418 -1.52 -2.16 14.23
CA VAL A 418 -1.63 -3.61 14.39
C VAL A 418 -1.60 -4.01 15.87
N ALA A 419 -0.63 -3.48 16.62
CA ALA A 419 -0.49 -3.77 18.04
C ALA A 419 -1.70 -3.28 18.83
N THR A 420 -2.21 -2.07 18.55
CA THR A 420 -3.39 -1.53 19.22
C THR A 420 -4.63 -2.36 18.94
N ALA A 421 -4.87 -2.77 17.69
CA ALA A 421 -5.99 -3.62 17.33
C ALA A 421 -5.96 -4.95 18.10
N ILE A 422 -4.78 -5.59 18.17
CA ILE A 422 -4.60 -6.87 18.86
C ILE A 422 -4.73 -6.70 20.37
N LEU A 423 -3.99 -5.75 20.97
CA LEU A 423 -3.93 -5.59 22.42
C LEU A 423 -5.26 -5.11 23.00
N VAL A 424 -5.83 -4.05 22.44
CA VAL A 424 -7.13 -3.53 22.90
C VAL A 424 -8.22 -4.57 22.62
N GLY A 425 -8.21 -5.19 21.43
CA GLY A 425 -9.22 -6.17 21.08
C GLY A 425 -9.19 -7.42 21.94
N ALA A 426 -7.98 -7.90 22.28
CA ALA A 426 -7.78 -8.97 23.24
C ALA A 426 -8.23 -8.55 24.64
N LEU A 427 -7.75 -7.44 25.19
CA LEU A 427 -8.11 -7.00 26.55
C LEU A 427 -9.62 -6.81 26.72
N VAL A 428 -10.28 -6.14 25.78
CA VAL A 428 -11.73 -5.94 25.83
C VAL A 428 -12.46 -7.28 25.72
N SER A 429 -11.99 -8.21 24.88
CA SER A 429 -12.59 -9.55 24.78
C SER A 429 -12.54 -10.34 26.09
N LEU A 430 -11.52 -10.13 26.93
CA LEU A 430 -11.45 -10.73 28.28
C LEU A 430 -12.56 -10.20 29.19
N VAL A 431 -12.83 -8.89 29.10
CA VAL A 431 -13.76 -8.19 29.98
C VAL A 431 -15.22 -8.38 29.51
N THR A 432 -15.47 -8.47 28.21
CA THR A 432 -16.82 -8.50 27.61
C THR A 432 -17.34 -9.91 27.31
N LYS A 433 -16.90 -10.92 28.07
CA LYS A 433 -17.17 -12.37 27.91
C LYS A 433 -16.40 -13.02 26.74
N PRO A 434 -15.31 -13.75 27.02
CA PRO A 434 -14.52 -14.44 25.99
C PRO A 434 -15.34 -15.44 25.18
N THR A 435 -14.97 -15.63 23.92
CA THR A 435 -15.57 -16.68 23.08
C THR A 435 -15.25 -18.06 23.67
N GLU A 436 -16.28 -18.90 23.79
CA GLU A 436 -16.12 -20.27 24.27
C GLU A 436 -15.31 -21.08 23.26
N MET A 437 -14.10 -21.50 23.65
CA MET A 437 -13.18 -22.18 22.74
C MET A 437 -13.74 -23.51 22.22
N LYS A 438 -14.59 -24.20 22.99
CA LYS A 438 -15.14 -25.52 22.62
C LYS A 438 -16.08 -25.49 21.41
N SER A 439 -16.79 -24.39 21.20
CA SER A 439 -17.73 -24.21 20.09
C SER A 439 -17.10 -23.55 18.86
N LEU A 440 -15.79 -23.29 18.92
CA LEU A 440 -15.07 -22.60 17.85
C LEU A 440 -14.78 -23.57 16.70
N ASP A 441 -15.11 -23.14 15.48
CA ASP A 441 -14.72 -23.87 14.28
C ASP A 441 -13.19 -23.79 14.11
N PRO A 442 -12.45 -24.93 14.13
CA PRO A 442 -11.00 -24.91 13.95
C PRO A 442 -10.57 -24.39 12.58
N ASP A 443 -11.44 -24.42 11.56
CA ASP A 443 -11.12 -23.96 10.21
C ASP A 443 -11.11 -22.43 10.07
N VAL A 444 -11.62 -21.68 11.07
CA VAL A 444 -11.48 -20.21 11.15
C VAL A 444 -10.31 -19.74 12.03
N ILE A 445 -9.49 -20.67 12.52
CA ILE A 445 -8.30 -20.40 13.33
C ILE A 445 -7.04 -20.89 12.63
N SER A 446 -5.93 -20.14 12.77
CA SER A 446 -4.65 -20.52 12.22
C SER A 446 -4.19 -21.91 12.70
N PRO A 447 -3.70 -22.80 11.81
CA PRO A 447 -3.16 -24.10 12.18
C PRO A 447 -2.06 -24.04 13.26
N VAL A 448 -1.35 -22.91 13.37
CA VAL A 448 -0.30 -22.69 14.38
C VAL A 448 -0.86 -22.74 15.81
N ILE A 449 -2.14 -22.37 15.99
CA ILE A 449 -2.82 -22.33 17.29
C ILE A 449 -3.60 -23.61 17.58
N HIS A 450 -3.78 -24.50 16.60
CA HIS A 450 -4.56 -25.74 16.77
C HIS A 450 -4.07 -26.61 17.93
N ARG A 451 -2.76 -26.63 18.21
CA ARG A 451 -2.18 -27.36 19.35
C ARG A 451 -2.65 -26.88 20.73
N PHE A 452 -3.15 -25.64 20.81
CA PHE A 452 -3.65 -25.01 22.03
C PHE A 452 -5.18 -25.05 22.12
N LEU A 453 -5.87 -25.49 21.07
CA LEU A 453 -7.32 -25.63 21.07
C LEU A 453 -7.75 -26.91 21.81
N PRO A 454 -8.89 -26.88 22.54
CA PRO A 454 -9.49 -28.09 23.08
C PRO A 454 -9.71 -29.17 22.01
N LYS A 455 -9.51 -30.44 22.37
CA LYS A 455 -9.75 -31.57 21.45
C LYS A 455 -11.20 -31.63 20.95
N ASP A 456 -12.14 -31.14 21.75
CA ASP A 456 -13.57 -31.08 21.44
C ASP A 456 -13.85 -30.29 20.16
N CYS A 457 -13.07 -29.25 19.86
CA CYS A 457 -13.21 -28.42 18.65
C CYS A 457 -13.05 -29.24 17.35
N PHE A 458 -12.25 -30.31 17.39
CA PHE A 458 -11.95 -31.13 16.21
C PHE A 458 -12.94 -32.30 16.02
N GLN A 459 -13.83 -32.55 16.99
CA GLN A 459 -14.79 -33.67 16.88
C GLN A 459 -15.80 -33.46 15.75
N GLY A 460 -16.30 -32.23 15.57
CA GLY A 460 -17.22 -31.90 14.46
C GLY A 460 -16.58 -32.06 13.07
N ARG A 461 -15.29 -31.70 12.95
CA ARG A 461 -14.51 -31.87 11.70
C ARG A 461 -14.32 -33.34 11.34
N ASN A 462 -14.04 -34.18 12.33
CA ASN A 462 -13.89 -35.62 12.14
C ASN A 462 -15.20 -36.29 11.71
N LEU A 463 -16.34 -35.87 12.28
CA LEU A 463 -17.67 -36.37 11.91
C LEU A 463 -18.03 -36.01 10.45
N HIS A 464 -17.75 -34.78 10.00
CA HIS A 464 -17.98 -34.36 8.61
C HIS A 464 -17.06 -35.09 7.61
N ALA A 465 -15.76 -35.22 7.93
CA ALA A 465 -14.81 -35.97 7.11
C ALA A 465 -15.20 -37.46 6.99
N GLN A 466 -15.76 -38.03 8.07
CA GLN A 466 -16.24 -39.42 8.10
C GLN A 466 -17.54 -39.58 7.32
N ALA A 467 -18.49 -38.64 7.42
CA ALA A 467 -19.70 -38.63 6.60
C ALA A 467 -19.39 -38.49 5.10
N HIS A 468 -18.44 -37.63 4.72
CA HIS A 468 -18.02 -37.46 3.33
C HIS A 468 -17.33 -38.72 2.77
N LYS A 469 -16.46 -39.38 3.56
CA LYS A 469 -15.91 -40.69 3.21
C LYS A 469 -16.98 -41.76 3.06
N ASN A 470 -17.99 -41.77 3.93
CA ASN A 470 -19.09 -42.73 3.84
C ASN A 470 -19.94 -42.52 2.58
N LEU A 471 -20.19 -41.28 2.17
CA LEU A 471 -20.90 -40.94 0.92
C LEU A 471 -20.11 -41.35 -0.34
N LEU A 472 -18.80 -41.15 -0.34
CA LEU A 472 -17.92 -41.58 -1.42
C LEU A 472 -17.82 -43.11 -1.52
N ASN A 473 -17.84 -43.81 -0.39
CA ASN A 473 -17.82 -45.27 -0.35
C ASN A 473 -19.19 -45.91 -0.64
N SER A 474 -20.30 -45.19 -0.51
CA SER A 474 -21.64 -45.66 -0.88
C SER A 474 -22.01 -45.40 -2.34
N SER A 475 -21.15 -44.70 -3.07
CA SER A 475 -21.32 -44.37 -4.50
C SER A 475 -20.38 -45.17 -5.42
N THR A 476 -19.60 -46.10 -4.84
CA THR A 476 -18.91 -47.23 -5.49
C THR A 476 -19.63 -48.52 -5.15
#